data_AF-A0A7L5AV56-F1
#
_entry.id   AF-A0A7L5AV56-F1
#
_cell.length_a   1.000
_cell.length_b   1.000
_cell.length_c   1.000
_cell.angle_alpha   90.00
_cell.angle_beta   90.00
_cell.angle_gamma   90.00
#
_symmetry.space_group_name_H-M   'P 1'
#
loop_
_entity.id
_entity.type
_entity.pdbx_description
1 polymer ?
#
loop_
_entity_poly.entity_id
_entity_poly.type
_entity_poly.pdbx_seq_one_letter_code
_entity_poly.pdbx_strand_id
1 'polypeptide(L)'
;MSSMVTIPTRVLTHPGIAACTSGALAAWLQCLLWAEEQCTDWYVPDVIVDMYADDLDAEQLVEHGLWRRERGGIRILPLYPITTPDTSEAGS
;
A
#
# COMPACT_ATOMS: atom_id res chain seq x y z
N MET A 1 -6.30 13.48 -14.19
CA MET A 1 -5.39 12.54 -14.88
C MET A 1 -5.44 11.25 -14.06
N SER A 2 -5.79 10.11 -14.66
CA SER A 2 -5.86 8.84 -13.92
C SER A 2 -4.47 8.26 -13.84
N SER A 3 -3.82 8.34 -12.68
CA SER A 3 -2.53 7.69 -12.46
C SER A 3 -2.74 6.18 -12.42
N MET A 4 -2.12 5.46 -13.36
CA MET A 4 -2.14 4.00 -13.39
C MET A 4 -1.10 3.47 -12.40
N VAL A 5 -1.55 3.00 -11.24
CA VAL A 5 -0.68 2.33 -10.28
C VAL A 5 -0.29 0.97 -10.83
N THR A 6 1.01 0.78 -11.11
CA THR A 6 1.56 -0.48 -11.61
C THR A 6 2.10 -1.28 -10.44
N ILE A 7 1.42 -2.38 -10.09
CA ILE A 7 1.91 -3.33 -9.08
C ILE A 7 2.70 -4.42 -9.81
N PRO A 8 4.01 -4.59 -9.56
CA PRO A 8 4.78 -5.67 -10.14
C PRO A 8 4.19 -7.03 -9.75
N THR A 9 4.07 -7.97 -10.68
CA THR A 9 3.52 -9.31 -10.39
C THR A 9 4.25 -10.04 -9.26
N ARG A 10 5.56 -9.79 -9.07
CA ARG A 10 6.34 -10.30 -7.93
C ARG A 10 5.82 -9.88 -6.55
N VAL A 11 5.10 -8.76 -6.46
CA VAL A 11 4.45 -8.31 -5.23
C VAL A 11 3.35 -9.28 -4.84
N LEU A 12 2.61 -9.82 -5.80
CA LEU A 12 1.55 -10.81 -5.56
C LEU A 12 2.11 -12.15 -5.03
N THR A 13 3.40 -12.41 -5.23
CA THR A 13 4.09 -13.60 -4.70
C THR A 13 4.79 -13.35 -3.37
N HIS A 14 4.70 -12.14 -2.79
CA HIS A 14 5.34 -11.85 -1.51
C HIS A 14 4.69 -12.69 -0.39
N PRO A 15 5.48 -13.36 0.49
CA PRO A 15 4.92 -14.21 1.54
C PRO A 15 3.92 -13.48 2.44
N GLY A 16 4.16 -12.21 2.75
CA GLY A 16 3.22 -11.40 3.53
C GLY A 16 1.91 -11.13 2.82
N ILE A 17 1.92 -11.00 1.48
CA ILE A 17 0.68 -10.86 0.69
C ILE A 17 -0.07 -12.20 0.65
N ALA A 18 0.64 -13.31 0.47
CA ALA A 18 0.04 -14.64 0.44
C ALA A 18 -0.54 -15.10 1.79
N ALA A 19 -0.05 -14.53 2.91
CA ALA A 19 -0.51 -14.84 4.26
C ALA A 19 -1.75 -14.03 4.67
N CYS A 20 -2.04 -12.92 4.00
CA CYS A 20 -3.17 -12.06 4.32
C CYS A 20 -4.52 -12.61 3.80
N THR A 21 -5.58 -12.28 4.52
CA THR A 21 -6.95 -12.47 4.05
C THR A 21 -7.28 -11.49 2.92
N SER A 22 -8.36 -11.76 2.18
CA SER A 22 -8.84 -10.84 1.15
C SER A 22 -9.25 -9.47 1.71
N GLY A 23 -9.72 -9.39 2.95
CA GLY A 23 -10.08 -8.13 3.64
C GLY A 23 -8.84 -7.27 3.86
N ALA A 24 -7.85 -7.82 4.56
CA ALA A 24 -6.54 -7.22 4.76
C ALA A 24 -5.89 -6.78 3.44
N LEU A 25 -5.92 -7.61 2.40
CA LEU A 25 -5.36 -7.23 1.09
C LEU A 25 -6.13 -6.08 0.42
N ALA A 26 -7.46 -6.04 0.55
CA ALA A 26 -8.25 -4.93 0.06
C ALA A 26 -7.90 -3.64 0.82
N ALA A 27 -7.78 -3.68 2.15
CA ALA A 27 -7.39 -2.54 2.96
C ALA A 27 -5.98 -2.03 2.61
N TRP A 28 -5.02 -2.95 2.45
CA TRP A 28 -3.66 -2.63 2.02
C TRP A 28 -3.66 -1.90 0.66
N LEU A 29 -4.42 -2.41 -0.31
CA LEU A 29 -4.51 -1.80 -1.64
C LEU A 29 -5.16 -0.41 -1.60
N GLN A 30 -6.25 -0.24 -0.84
CA GLN A 30 -6.92 1.06 -0.71
C GLN A 30 -6.00 2.11 -0.07
N CYS A 31 -5.29 1.73 1.00
CA CYS A 31 -4.32 2.61 1.64
C CYS A 31 -3.14 2.92 0.71
N LEU A 32 -2.67 1.94 -0.08
CA LEU A 32 -1.61 2.13 -1.07
C LEU A 32 -2.00 3.16 -2.14
N LEU A 33 -3.21 3.02 -2.69
CA LEU A 33 -3.75 3.94 -3.69
C LEU A 33 -3.91 5.35 -3.12
N TRP A 34 -4.46 5.47 -1.91
CA TRP A 34 -4.60 6.75 -1.24
C TRP A 34 -3.23 7.40 -1.00
N ALA A 35 -2.25 6.65 -0.47
CA ALA A 35 -0.94 7.20 -0.16
C ALA A 35 -0.19 7.71 -1.41
N GLU A 36 -0.30 6.97 -2.51
CA GLU A 36 0.23 7.34 -3.82
C GLU A 36 -0.45 8.62 -4.35
N GLU A 37 -1.79 8.67 -4.33
CA GLU A 37 -2.56 9.82 -4.81
C GLU A 37 -2.26 11.10 -4.01
N GLN A 38 -2.06 10.95 -2.69
CA GLN A 38 -1.75 12.07 -1.81
C GLN A 38 -0.24 12.41 -1.74
N CYS A 39 0.64 11.64 -2.40
CA CYS A 39 2.10 11.81 -2.35
C CYS A 39 2.67 11.88 -0.93
N THR A 40 2.21 10.98 -0.05
CA THR A 40 2.47 11.03 1.40
C THR A 40 3.70 10.25 1.86
N ASP A 41 4.57 9.84 0.93
CA ASP A 41 5.71 8.96 1.24
C ASP A 41 5.25 7.70 2.01
N TRP A 42 4.16 7.10 1.53
CA TRP A 42 3.58 5.86 2.07
C TRP A 42 2.98 5.96 3.48
N TYR A 43 2.83 7.17 4.03
CA TYR A 43 2.17 7.39 5.31
C TYR A 43 0.64 7.52 5.13
N VAL A 44 -0.15 6.81 5.95
CA VAL A 44 -1.61 6.88 5.93
C VAL A 44 -2.13 7.22 7.34
N PRO A 45 -2.87 8.32 7.52
CA PRO A 45 -3.44 8.69 8.82
C PRO A 45 -4.47 7.69 9.34
N ASP A 46 -4.60 7.56 10.66
CA ASP A 46 -5.55 6.63 11.31
C ASP A 46 -6.98 6.80 10.77
N VAL A 47 -7.42 8.06 10.60
CA VAL A 47 -8.77 8.35 10.08
C VAL A 47 -9.04 7.79 8.68
N ILE A 48 -7.99 7.52 7.90
CA ILE A 48 -8.09 6.90 6.58
C ILE A 48 -7.97 5.38 6.71
N VAL A 49 -7.10 4.88 7.60
CA VAL A 49 -6.99 3.44 7.90
C VAL A 49 -8.34 2.90 8.36
N ASP A 50 -9.01 3.59 9.27
CA ASP A 50 -10.32 3.23 9.84
C ASP A 50 -11.45 3.19 8.80
N MET A 51 -11.25 3.78 7.60
CA MET A 51 -12.21 3.69 6.51
C MET A 51 -12.14 2.36 5.75
N TYR A 52 -11.00 1.66 5.81
CA TYR A 52 -10.69 0.53 4.93
C TYR A 52 -10.34 -0.77 5.65
N ALA A 53 -9.80 -0.69 6.86
CA ALA A 53 -9.41 -1.84 7.67
C ALA A 53 -10.19 -1.87 8.99
N ASP A 54 -10.60 -3.06 9.40
CA ASP A 54 -10.92 -3.31 10.81
C ASP A 54 -9.64 -3.65 11.60
N ASP A 55 -9.78 -3.80 12.92
CA ASP A 55 -8.65 -4.08 13.80
C ASP A 55 -7.91 -5.38 13.44
N LEU A 56 -8.64 -6.40 12.97
CA LEU A 56 -8.07 -7.70 12.63
C LEU A 56 -7.26 -7.62 11.34
N ASP A 57 -7.81 -6.97 10.32
CA ASP A 57 -7.12 -6.69 9.06
C ASP A 57 -5.86 -5.86 9.32
N ALA A 58 -5.97 -4.80 10.11
CA ALA A 58 -4.84 -3.93 10.45
C ALA A 58 -3.74 -4.69 11.22
N GLU A 59 -4.11 -5.53 12.19
CA GLU A 59 -3.15 -6.35 12.93
C GLU A 59 -2.41 -7.33 12.03
N GLN A 60 -3.14 -8.02 11.15
CA GLN A 60 -2.54 -8.96 10.20
C GLN A 60 -1.55 -8.29 9.25
N LEU A 61 -1.88 -7.09 8.74
CA LEU A 61 -0.99 -6.33 7.85
C LEU A 61 0.30 -5.88 8.56
N VAL A 62 0.21 -5.56 9.86
CA VAL A 62 1.37 -5.24 10.68
C VAL A 62 2.20 -6.50 10.96
N GLU A 63 1.56 -7.61 11.33
CA GLU A 63 2.21 -8.89 11.60
C GLU A 63 3.02 -9.39 10.39
N HIS A 64 2.46 -9.26 9.20
CA HIS A 64 3.10 -9.71 7.95
C HIS A 64 4.05 -8.68 7.32
N GLY A 65 4.34 -7.59 8.03
CA GLY A 65 5.32 -6.58 7.61
C GLY A 65 4.91 -5.79 6.38
N LEU A 66 3.60 -5.68 6.11
CA LEU A 66 3.05 -4.85 5.05
C LEU A 66 2.83 -3.42 5.54
N TRP A 67 2.47 -3.27 6.81
CA TRP A 67 2.34 -2.00 7.50
C TRP A 67 3.28 -1.90 8.70
N ARG A 68 3.60 -0.67 9.08
CA ARG A 68 4.22 -0.32 10.34
C ARG A 68 3.35 0.71 11.04
N ARG A 69 3.03 0.50 12.31
CA ARG A 69 2.36 1.53 13.11
C ARG A 69 3.29 2.71 13.36
N GLU A 70 2.79 3.91 13.12
CA GLU A 70 3.44 5.18 13.44
C GLU A 70 2.51 6.04 14.28
N ARG A 71 2.98 7.18 14.78
CA ARG A 71 2.14 8.06 15.59
C ARG A 71 1.07 8.71 14.71
N GLY A 72 -0.20 8.33 14.92
CA GLY A 72 -1.35 8.91 14.22
C GLY A 72 -1.68 8.28 12.88
N GLY A 73 -1.13 7.08 12.60
CA GLY A 73 -1.32 6.39 11.34
C GLY A 73 -0.46 5.14 11.19
N ILE A 74 -0.34 4.71 9.94
CA ILE A 74 0.55 3.65 9.51
C ILE A 74 1.50 4.14 8.43
N ARG A 75 2.60 3.42 8.25
CA ARG A 75 3.43 3.50 7.06
C ARG A 75 3.34 2.19 6.29
N ILE A 76 3.05 2.29 5.00
CA ILE A 76 3.06 1.15 4.09
C ILE A 76 4.52 0.82 3.78
N LEU A 77 4.91 -0.43 3.98
CA LEU A 77 6.26 -0.89 3.73
C LEU A 77 6.35 -1.35 2.26
N PRO A 78 7.22 -0.74 1.45
CA PRO A 78 7.36 -1.12 0.05
C PRO A 78 7.92 -2.54 -0.03
N LEU A 79 7.17 -3.43 -0.70
CA LEU A 79 7.59 -4.81 -0.90
C LEU A 79 8.76 -4.93 -1.89
N TYR A 80 8.93 -3.93 -2.75
CA TYR A 80 10.02 -3.68 -3.70
C TYR A 80 9.98 -2.19 -4.08
N PRO A 81 11.01 -1.61 -4.73
CA PRO A 81 10.84 -0.28 -5.31
C PRO A 81 9.65 -0.29 -6.27
N ILE A 82 8.60 0.45 -5.92
CA ILE A 82 7.49 0.79 -6.80
C ILE A 82 8.07 1.86 -7.71
N THR A 83 8.44 1.47 -8.92
CA THR A 83 8.92 2.41 -9.94
C THR A 83 7.71 2.96 -10.67
N THR A 84 7.52 4.28 -10.63
CA THR A 84 6.69 4.97 -11.61
C THR A 84 7.25 4.68 -13.01
N PRO A 85 6.45 4.27 -14.00
CA PRO A 85 6.93 4.22 -15.37
C PRO A 85 7.40 5.63 -15.74
N ASP A 86 8.68 5.74 -16.09
CA ASP A 86 9.29 6.99 -16.50
C ASP A 86 8.49 7.51 -17.70
N THR A 87 7.77 8.63 -17.51
CA THR A 87 7.00 9.24 -18.60
C THR A 87 7.90 10.13 -19.47
N SER A 88 9.22 10.05 -19.32
CA SER A 88 10.21 10.78 -20.10
C SER A 88 10.70 10.00 -21.34
N GLU A 89 9.81 9.43 -22.15
CA GLU A 89 10.12 9.06 -23.55
C GLU A 89 8.96 9.39 -24.50
N ALA A 90 8.46 10.63 -24.42
CA ALA A 90 7.59 11.23 -25.43
C ALA A 90 8.15 12.61 -25.82
N GLY A 91 9.34 12.63 -26.41
CA GLY A 91 9.95 13.88 -26.84
C GLY A 91 11.41 13.72 -27.28
N SER A 92 11.63 13.13 -28.45
CA SER A 92 12.79 13.37 -29.31
C SER A 92 12.44 13.02 -30.74
#